data_AF-A0A0F8XV56-F1
#
_entry.id   AF-A0A0F8XV56-F1
#
_cell.length_a   1.000
_cell.length_b   1.000
_cell.length_c   1.000
_cell.angle_alpha   90.00
_cell.angle_beta   90.00
_cell.angle_gamma   90.00
#
_symmetry.space_group_name_H-M   'P 1'
#
loop_
_entity.id
_entity.type
_entity.pdbx_description
1 polymer ?
#
loop_
_entity_poly.entity_id
_entity_poly.type
_entity_poly.pdbx_seq_one_letter_code
_entity_poly.pdbx_strand_id
1 'polypeptide(L)' 'GYHMNKRLWNTVILDGSIPQGEIERMIDNSFNLVVANMPEKDRKAIEIHM' A
#
# COMPACT_ATOMS: atom_id res chain seq x y z
N GLY A 1 -3.92 -3.61 -12.14
CA GLY A 1 -5.10 -3.16 -11.37
C GLY A 1 -6.10 -2.60 -12.35
N TYR A 2 -7.39 -2.68 -12.02
CA TYR A 2 -8.47 -2.08 -12.78
C TYR A 2 -8.21 -0.58 -12.94
N HIS A 3 -8.14 -0.11 -14.20
CA HIS A 3 -7.78 1.25 -14.59
C HIS A 3 -6.42 1.80 -14.09
N MET A 4 -5.58 0.96 -13.46
CA MET A 4 -4.27 1.34 -12.92
C MET A 4 -3.13 0.66 -13.69
N ASN A 5 -1.90 1.15 -13.51
CA ASN A 5 -0.71 0.53 -14.12
C ASN A 5 -0.58 -0.93 -13.67
N LYS A 6 -0.71 -1.87 -14.61
CA LYS A 6 -0.73 -3.32 -14.34
C LYS A 6 0.60 -3.88 -13.84
N ARG A 7 1.71 -3.15 -14.01
CA ARG A 7 3.02 -3.55 -13.46
C ARG A 7 3.16 -3.26 -11.97
N LEU A 8 2.42 -2.28 -11.45
CA LEU A 8 2.59 -1.77 -10.08
C LEU A 8 1.37 -2.03 -9.20
N TRP A 9 0.19 -2.11 -9.79
CA TRP A 9 -1.07 -2.20 -9.05
C TRP A 9 -1.75 -3.53 -9.27
N ASN A 10 -2.28 -4.11 -8.20
CA ASN A 10 -3.18 -5.26 -8.22
C ASN A 10 -4.59 -4.79 -7.82
N THR A 11 -5.62 -5.49 -8.31
CA THR A 11 -6.99 -5.31 -7.81
C THR A 11 -7.33 -6.50 -6.96
N VAL A 12 -7.76 -6.23 -5.73
CA VAL A 12 -8.19 -7.23 -4.77
C VAL A 12 -9.71 -7.13 -4.65
N ILE A 13 -10.40 -8.26 -4.76
CA ILE A 13 -11.85 -8.33 -4.53
C ILE A 13 -12.05 -8.69 -3.06
N LEU A 14 -12.84 -7.88 -2.34
CA LEU A 14 -13.10 -8.07 -0.91
C LEU A 14 -14.42 -8.86 -0.71
N ASP A 15 -14.41 -10.11 -1.13
CA ASP A 15 -15.56 -11.03 -1.05
C ASP A 15 -15.50 -11.98 0.16
N GLY A 16 -14.52 -11.78 1.05
CA GLY A 16 -14.29 -12.62 2.23
C GLY A 16 -13.42 -13.86 1.98
N SER A 17 -12.94 -14.08 0.75
CA SER A 17 -12.01 -15.18 0.45
C SER A 17 -10.61 -14.98 1.04
N ILE A 18 -10.23 -13.74 1.37
CA ILE A 18 -8.95 -13.38 1.96
C ILE A 18 -9.17 -12.99 3.43
N PRO A 19 -8.42 -13.58 4.39
CA PRO A 19 -8.51 -13.20 5.78
C PRO A 19 -8.22 -11.71 5.99
N GLN A 20 -8.94 -11.08 6.91
CA GLN A 20 -8.78 -9.65 7.21
C GLN A 20 -7.33 -9.26 7.50
N GLY A 21 -6.62 -10.04 8.33
CA GLY A 21 -5.21 -9.77 8.65
C GLY A 21 -4.27 -9.81 7.45
N GLU A 22 -4.61 -10.55 6.39
CA GLU A 22 -3.84 -10.50 5.14
C GLU A 22 -4.14 -9.23 4.34
N ILE A 23 -5.39 -8.76 4.31
CA ILE A 23 -5.73 -7.48 3.69
C ILE A 23 -4.99 -6.33 4.38
N GLU A 24 -4.98 -6.32 5.71
CA GLU A 24 -4.24 -5.32 6.51
C GLU A 24 -2.74 -5.36 6.19
N ARG A 25 -2.13 -6.55 6.16
CA ARG A 25 -0.73 -6.74 5.76
C ARG A 25 -0.44 -6.24 4.34
N MET A 26 -1.37 -6.47 3.39
CA MET A 26 -1.23 -5.97 2.02
C MET A 26 -1.28 -4.45 1.95
N ILE A 27 -2.13 -3.81 2.77
CA ILE A 27 -2.20 -2.35 2.89
C ILE A 27 -0.88 -1.81 3.44
N ASP A 28 -0.39 -2.36 4.55
CA ASP A 28 0.86 -1.93 5.19
C ASP A 28 2.05 -2.04 4.23
N ASN A 29 2.17 -3.19 3.53
CA ASN A 29 3.24 -3.41 2.57
C ASN A 29 3.17 -2.42 1.40
N SER A 30 1.98 -2.13 0.88
CA SER A 30 1.78 -1.18 -0.20
C SER A 30 2.14 0.25 0.23
N PHE A 31 1.70 0.66 1.42
CA PHE A 31 2.04 1.96 1.99
C PHE A 31 3.55 2.11 2.20
N ASN A 32 4.18 1.14 2.87
CA ASN A 32 5.62 1.13 3.13
C ASN A 32 6.43 1.17 1.83
N LEU A 33 5.99 0.46 0.78
CA LEU A 33 6.65 0.50 -0.51
C LEU A 33 6.60 1.90 -1.14
N VAL A 34 5.46 2.58 -1.08
CA VAL A 34 5.33 3.95 -1.61
C VAL A 34 6.21 4.91 -0.80
N VAL A 35 6.11 4.89 0.53
CA VAL A 35 6.88 5.76 1.44
C VAL A 35 8.39 5.57 1.27
N ALA A 36 8.86 4.33 1.09
CA ALA A 36 10.27 4.04 0.86
C ALA A 36 10.82 4.68 -0.44
N ASN A 37 9.96 4.88 -1.45
CA ASN A 37 10.31 5.50 -2.73
C ASN A 37 10.08 7.02 -2.78
N MET A 38 9.62 7.64 -1.68
CA MET A 38 9.43 9.09 -1.60
C MET A 38 10.75 9.84 -1.36
N PRO A 39 10.83 11.12 -1.76
CA PRO A 39 11.90 12.01 -1.31
C PRO A 39 12.01 12.07 0.21
N GLU A 40 13.23 12.25 0.73
CA GLU A 40 13.49 12.23 2.19
C GLU A 40 12.65 13.25 2.97
N LYS A 41 12.45 14.44 2.39
CA LYS A 41 11.60 15.48 2.99
C LYS A 41 10.18 14.99 3.24
N ASP A 42 9.61 14.29 2.25
CA ASP A 42 8.21 13.83 2.30
C ASP A 42 8.09 12.63 3.25
N ARG A 43 9.06 11.71 3.22
CA ARG A 43 9.12 10.60 4.19
C ARG A 43 9.18 11.09 5.63
N LYS A 44 10.05 12.06 5.94
CA LYS A 44 10.14 12.66 7.29
C LYS A 44 8.83 13.33 7.72
N ALA A 45 8.12 13.97 6.79
CA ALA A 45 6.82 14.57 7.10
C ALA A 45 5.78 13.51 7.51
N ILE A 46 5.82 12.33 6.89
CA ILE A 46 4.96 11.19 7.22
C ILE A 46 5.34 10.60 8.59
N GLU A 47 6.64 10.40 8.86
CA GLU A 47 7.13 9.86 10.14
C GLU A 47 6.72 10.68 11.37
N ILE A 48 6.52 12.00 11.22
CA ILE A 48 6.04 12.87 12.31
C ILE A 48 4.60 12.54 12.73
N HIS A 49 3.79 11.96 11.83
CA HIS A 49 2.37 11.69 12.03
C HIS A 49 2.04 10.21 12.29
N MET A 50 3.06 9.34 12.34
CA MET A 50 2.93 7.93 12.74
C MET A 50 3.25 7.76 14.22
#